data_AF-A0A5N5M7Y3-F1
#
_entry.id   AF-A0A5N5M7Y3-F1
#
_cell.length_a   1.000
_cell.length_b   1.000
_cell.length_c   1.000
_cell.angle_alpha   90.00
_cell.angle_beta   90.00
_cell.angle_gamma   90.00
#
_symmetry.space_group_name_H-M   'P 1'
#
loop_
_entity.id
_entity.type
_entity.pdbx_description
1 polymer ?
#
loop_
_entity_poly.entity_id
_entity_poly.type
_entity_poly.pdbx_seq_one_letter_code
_entity_poly.pdbx_strand_id
1 'polypeptide(L)'
;MDQSTDELDEGDTKATVTDCIPSFRGRHLSYQRGRRVNHPETSLIKIEGVDDTAAANFYLGKKVAYVYRGQKEIRGTKIRVIWGKVTRPHGNSGVVRAKFAHPLPAKSFGASVRVMLYPSSI
;
A
#
# COMPACT_ATOMS: atom_id res chain seq x y z
N MET A 1 -39.43 22.80 9.04
CA MET A 1 -38.55 23.91 9.44
C MET A 1 -37.51 23.27 10.33
N ASP A 2 -36.60 22.52 9.72
CA ASP A 2 -35.25 23.00 9.32
C ASP A 2 -34.49 23.49 10.56
N GLN A 3 -33.30 22.99 10.91
CA GLN A 3 -32.15 22.82 10.05
C GLN A 3 -31.26 21.66 10.53
N SER A 4 -30.72 20.97 9.53
CA SER A 4 -29.46 20.25 9.54
C SER A 4 -28.36 20.96 10.36
N THR A 5 -27.65 20.19 11.18
CA THR A 5 -26.23 20.46 11.47
C THR A 5 -25.45 19.23 10.99
N ASP A 6 -25.03 19.34 9.74
CA ASP A 6 -23.80 18.71 9.27
C ASP A 6 -22.60 19.29 10.03
N GLU A 7 -21.43 18.67 9.85
CA GLU A 7 -20.08 19.10 10.24
C GLU A 7 -19.58 18.53 11.60
N LEU A 8 -18.48 17.76 11.73
CA LEU A 8 -17.33 17.48 10.87
C LEU A 8 -16.78 16.07 11.10
N ASP A 9 -16.33 15.47 10.02
CA ASP A 9 -15.39 14.35 9.96
C ASP A 9 -14.05 14.72 10.62
N GLU A 10 -13.92 14.52 11.94
CA GLU A 10 -12.64 14.62 12.64
C GLU A 10 -11.84 13.33 12.47
N GLY A 11 -11.12 13.22 11.36
CA GLY A 11 -10.20 12.10 11.16
C GLY A 11 -9.06 12.27 10.17
N ASP A 12 -9.18 13.17 9.19
CA ASP A 12 -8.26 13.25 8.04
C ASP A 12 -7.23 14.39 8.12
N THR A 13 -6.84 14.83 9.32
CA THR A 13 -5.72 15.77 9.52
C THR A 13 -4.59 15.17 10.33
N LYS A 14 -3.94 14.16 9.77
CA LYS A 14 -2.51 13.88 10.08
C LYS A 14 -1.78 13.59 8.78
N ALA A 15 -1.52 14.64 8.01
CA ALA A 15 -0.50 14.65 6.97
C ALA A 15 0.87 14.44 7.60
N THR A 16 1.17 13.21 8.00
CA THR A 16 2.47 12.82 8.52
C THR A 16 3.41 12.70 7.34
N VAL A 17 4.38 13.61 7.22
CA VAL A 17 5.68 13.65 6.46
C VAL A 17 5.79 12.93 5.09
N THR A 18 5.13 11.80 4.88
CA THR A 18 5.02 11.07 3.61
C THR A 18 4.00 11.63 2.62
N ASP A 19 3.05 12.49 3.01
CA ASP A 19 2.01 13.00 2.08
C ASP A 19 2.51 14.02 1.06
N CYS A 20 3.69 14.62 1.25
CA CYS A 20 4.31 15.49 0.23
C CYS A 20 5.06 14.71 -0.87
N ILE A 21 5.25 13.39 -0.70
CA ILE A 21 5.89 12.55 -1.70
C ILE A 21 4.81 12.04 -2.68
N PRO A 22 4.97 12.27 -4.00
CA PRO A 22 4.00 11.80 -4.97
C PRO A 22 3.94 10.26 -4.93
N SER A 23 2.79 9.76 -4.46
CA SER A 23 2.55 8.33 -4.26
C SER A 23 1.13 7.97 -4.66
N PHE A 24 1.00 6.81 -5.28
CA PHE A 24 -0.28 6.20 -5.60
C PHE A 24 -0.77 5.41 -4.40
N ARG A 25 -2.07 5.48 -4.13
CA ARG A 25 -2.73 4.64 -3.15
C ARG A 25 -2.91 3.24 -3.75
N GLY A 26 -2.70 2.24 -2.91
CA GLY A 26 -2.98 0.84 -3.21
C GLY A 26 -3.54 0.14 -1.99
N ARG A 27 -4.16 -1.02 -2.21
CA ARG A 27 -4.68 -1.89 -1.15
C ARG A 27 -3.95 -3.21 -1.13
N HIS A 28 -3.53 -3.64 0.07
CA HIS A 28 -2.99 -4.96 0.26
C HIS A 28 -4.12 -5.99 0.28
N LEU A 29 -4.14 -6.90 -0.70
CA LEU A 29 -5.24 -7.87 -0.84
C LEU A 29 -4.99 -9.13 0.00
N SER A 30 -3.90 -9.81 -0.29
CA SER A 30 -3.53 -11.07 0.33
C SER A 30 -2.07 -11.39 0.05
N TYR A 31 -1.57 -12.49 0.60
CA TYR A 31 -0.33 -13.08 0.11
C TYR A 31 -0.57 -13.86 -1.18
N GLN A 32 0.50 -14.13 -1.92
CA GLN A 32 0.47 -15.17 -2.92
C GLN A 32 0.03 -16.47 -2.27
N ARG A 33 -0.99 -17.11 -2.82
CA ARG A 33 -1.58 -18.31 -2.24
C ARG A 33 -1.96 -19.32 -3.30
N GLY A 34 -1.85 -20.59 -2.94
CA GLY A 34 -2.55 -21.68 -3.60
C GLY A 34 -3.88 -21.96 -2.92
N ARG A 35 -4.55 -23.06 -3.28
CA ARG A 35 -5.83 -23.45 -2.68
C ARG A 35 -5.74 -23.67 -1.16
N ARG A 36 -4.60 -24.22 -0.68
CA ARG A 36 -4.40 -24.61 0.73
C ARG A 36 -3.21 -23.91 1.42
N VAL A 37 -2.29 -23.32 0.65
CA VAL A 37 -1.01 -22.81 1.16
C VAL A 37 -0.90 -21.32 0.88
N ASN A 38 -0.41 -20.55 1.84
CA ASN A 38 -0.07 -19.13 1.70
C ASN A 38 1.45 -18.96 1.67
N HIS A 39 1.94 -18.06 0.83
CA HIS A 39 3.36 -17.70 0.70
C HIS A 39 3.56 -16.25 1.13
N PRO A 40 3.81 -15.98 2.42
CA PRO A 40 3.86 -14.63 2.99
C PRO A 40 4.99 -13.75 2.43
N GLU A 41 6.03 -14.37 1.87
CA GLU A 41 7.15 -13.69 1.19
C GLU A 41 6.72 -12.79 0.04
N THR A 42 5.57 -13.06 -0.58
CA THR A 42 5.06 -12.29 -1.72
C THR A 42 3.67 -11.78 -1.44
N SER A 43 3.50 -10.46 -1.46
CA SER A 43 2.25 -9.77 -1.23
C SER A 43 1.58 -9.39 -2.54
N LEU A 44 0.26 -9.52 -2.60
CA LEU A 44 -0.59 -9.02 -3.68
C LEU A 44 -1.10 -7.62 -3.32
N ILE A 45 -0.94 -6.68 -4.23
CA ILE A 45 -1.33 -5.28 -4.05
C ILE A 45 -2.16 -4.85 -5.26
N LYS A 46 -3.34 -4.30 -5.03
CA LYS A 46 -4.15 -3.64 -6.07
C LYS A 46 -3.86 -2.15 -6.01
N ILE A 47 -3.43 -1.58 -7.12
CA ILE A 47 -3.20 -0.15 -7.26
C ILE A 47 -4.53 0.48 -7.68
N GLU A 48 -4.86 1.64 -7.11
CA GLU A 48 -6.07 2.38 -7.48
C GLU A 48 -5.93 2.92 -8.92
N GLY A 49 -6.99 2.74 -9.73
CA GLY A 49 -7.01 3.20 -11.14
C GLY A 49 -6.24 2.33 -12.13
N VAL A 50 -5.79 1.14 -11.74
CA VAL A 50 -5.05 0.20 -12.61
C VAL A 50 -5.85 -1.09 -12.76
N ASP A 51 -6.53 -1.26 -13.89
CA ASP A 51 -7.32 -2.46 -14.17
C ASP A 51 -6.67 -3.41 -15.19
N ASP A 52 -5.72 -2.91 -15.99
CA ASP A 52 -5.02 -3.67 -17.02
C ASP A 52 -3.61 -4.11 -16.61
N THR A 53 -3.14 -5.20 -17.22
CA THR A 53 -1.75 -5.67 -17.06
C THR A 53 -0.73 -4.73 -17.68
N ALA A 54 -1.08 -4.10 -18.81
CA ALA A 54 -0.23 -3.12 -19.48
C ALA A 54 0.01 -1.90 -18.57
N ALA A 55 -1.05 -1.39 -17.92
CA ALA A 55 -0.93 -0.31 -16.95
C ALA A 55 -0.15 -0.75 -15.69
N ALA A 56 -0.30 -2.00 -15.25
CA ALA A 56 0.46 -2.54 -14.12
C ALA A 56 1.99 -2.63 -14.41
N ASN A 57 2.39 -2.81 -15.67
CA ASN A 57 3.81 -2.87 -16.04
C ASN A 57 4.57 -1.57 -15.76
N PHE A 58 3.90 -0.41 -15.80
CA PHE A 58 4.50 0.87 -15.43
C PHE A 58 5.01 0.90 -13.99
N TYR A 59 4.37 0.14 -13.10
CA TYR A 59 4.68 0.10 -11.68
C TYR A 59 5.77 -0.92 -11.33
N LEU A 60 6.39 -1.58 -12.31
CA LEU A 60 7.48 -2.52 -12.06
C LEU A 60 8.72 -1.82 -11.52
N GLY A 61 9.37 -2.45 -10.54
CA GLY A 61 10.56 -1.92 -9.90
C GLY A 61 10.31 -0.75 -8.93
N LYS A 62 9.10 -0.19 -8.92
CA LYS A 62 8.72 0.91 -8.02
C LYS A 62 8.80 0.51 -6.55
N LYS A 63 9.15 1.48 -5.70
CA LYS A 63 9.18 1.29 -4.24
C LYS A 63 7.77 1.30 -3.67
N VAL A 64 7.57 0.48 -2.65
CA VAL A 64 6.28 0.34 -1.95
C VAL A 64 6.52 0.50 -0.46
N ALA A 65 5.62 1.22 0.21
CA ALA A 65 5.69 1.48 1.63
C ALA A 65 4.38 1.09 2.31
N TYR A 66 4.47 0.25 3.34
CA TYR A 66 3.40 0.03 4.29
C TYR A 66 3.70 0.83 5.56
N VAL A 67 2.87 1.84 5.83
CA VAL A 67 3.01 2.71 7.00
C VAL A 67 2.04 2.24 8.08
N TYR A 68 2.53 2.07 9.30
CA TYR A 68 1.70 1.68 10.44
C TYR A 68 2.12 2.42 11.71
N ARG A 69 1.22 2.46 12.68
CA ARG A 69 1.46 3.10 13.98
C ARG A 69 1.68 2.02 15.05
N GLY A 70 2.77 2.14 15.80
CA GLY A 70 3.07 1.33 16.98
C GLY A 70 2.77 2.10 18.27
N GLN A 71 2.54 1.38 19.38
CA GLN A 71 2.32 1.99 20.70
C GLN A 71 3.63 2.59 21.26
N LYS A 72 4.72 1.82 21.19
CA LYS A 72 6.05 2.24 21.64
C LYS A 72 6.70 3.15 20.61
N GLU A 73 7.28 4.23 21.11
CA GLU A 73 8.10 5.15 20.32
C GLU A 73 9.44 4.49 19.98
N ILE A 74 9.81 4.56 18.70
CA ILE A 74 11.10 4.09 18.20
C ILE A 74 11.68 5.25 17.38
N ARG A 75 12.89 5.69 17.73
CA ARG A 75 13.58 6.80 17.03
C ARG A 75 12.74 8.08 16.97
N GLY A 76 12.17 8.49 18.10
CA GLY A 76 11.42 9.75 18.19
C GLY A 76 10.00 9.72 17.58
N THR A 77 9.56 8.58 17.03
CA THR A 77 8.26 8.50 16.35
C THR A 77 7.51 7.21 16.64
N LYS A 78 6.18 7.28 16.62
CA LYS A 78 5.28 6.11 16.70
C LYS A 78 4.99 5.49 15.33
N ILE A 79 5.40 6.16 14.26
CA ILE A 79 5.15 5.77 12.87
C ILE A 79 6.31 4.91 12.38
N ARG A 80 5.97 3.79 11.76
CA ARG A 80 6.95 2.83 11.25
C ARG A 80 6.58 2.46 9.83
N VAL A 81 7.60 2.16 9.04
CA VAL A 81 7.44 1.86 7.62
C VAL A 81 8.12 0.54 7.31
N ILE A 82 7.40 -0.35 6.63
CA ILE A 82 7.97 -1.52 5.97
C ILE A 82 8.10 -1.19 4.50
N TRP A 83 9.35 -1.19 4.03
CA TRP A 83 9.70 -0.92 2.64
C TRP A 83 9.67 -2.20 1.81
N GLY A 84 9.31 -2.04 0.54
CA GLY A 84 9.30 -3.11 -0.45
C GLY A 84 9.49 -2.58 -1.86
N LYS A 85 9.42 -3.51 -2.81
CA LYS A 85 9.45 -3.22 -4.24
C LYS A 85 8.41 -4.04 -4.98
N VAL A 86 7.86 -3.46 -6.04
CA VAL A 86 7.02 -4.18 -7.00
C VAL A 86 7.93 -5.04 -7.89
N THR A 87 7.50 -6.28 -8.14
CA THR A 87 8.31 -7.27 -8.87
C THR A 87 7.74 -7.64 -10.22
N ARG A 88 6.47 -8.03 -10.30
CA ARG A 88 5.79 -8.46 -11.54
C ARG A 88 4.28 -8.24 -11.44
N PRO A 89 3.55 -8.07 -12.56
CA PRO A 89 2.08 -8.06 -12.53
C PRO A 89 1.53 -9.43 -12.12
N HIS A 90 0.29 -9.45 -11.63
CA HIS A 90 -0.42 -10.65 -11.21
C HIS A 90 -1.84 -10.68 -11.78
N GLY A 91 -2.15 -11.75 -12.51
CA GLY A 91 -3.46 -11.91 -13.14
C GLY A 91 -3.71 -10.83 -14.18
N ASN A 92 -4.99 -10.66 -14.55
CA ASN A 92 -5.38 -9.71 -15.59
C ASN A 92 -5.94 -8.39 -15.03
N SER A 93 -6.30 -8.35 -13.74
CA SER A 93 -7.02 -7.23 -13.11
C SER A 93 -6.11 -6.13 -12.55
N GLY A 94 -4.93 -5.91 -13.15
CA GLY A 94 -4.00 -4.85 -12.71
C GLY A 94 -3.43 -5.01 -11.29
N VAL A 95 -3.47 -6.22 -10.72
CA VAL A 95 -2.86 -6.51 -9.41
C VAL A 95 -1.35 -6.70 -9.61
N VAL A 96 -0.54 -6.29 -8.64
CA VAL A 96 0.92 -6.47 -8.69
C VAL A 96 1.42 -7.32 -7.53
N ARG A 97 2.53 -8.03 -7.77
CA ARG A 97 3.28 -8.73 -6.72
C ARG A 97 4.34 -7.81 -6.15
N ALA A 98 4.34 -7.65 -4.84
CA ALA A 98 5.37 -6.92 -4.11
C ALA A 98 6.16 -7.85 -3.19
N LYS A 99 7.46 -7.60 -3.11
CA LYS A 99 8.33 -8.18 -2.09
C LYS A 99 8.77 -7.08 -1.14
N PHE A 100 8.48 -7.28 0.14
CA PHE A 100 8.91 -6.38 1.19
C PHE A 100 10.22 -6.86 1.82
N ALA A 101 10.95 -5.95 2.47
CA ALA A 101 12.15 -6.32 3.21
C ALA A 101 11.84 -7.30 4.35
N HIS A 102 10.69 -7.10 5.00
CA HIS A 102 10.08 -8.05 5.91
C HIS A 102 8.66 -8.35 5.43
N PRO A 103 8.23 -9.62 5.40
CA PRO A 103 6.87 -9.97 5.04
C PRO A 103 5.86 -9.13 5.83
N LEU A 104 4.83 -8.64 5.16
CA LEU A 104 3.79 -7.86 5.82
C LEU A 104 3.06 -8.73 6.85
N PRO A 105 2.62 -8.18 8.00
CA PRO A 105 1.79 -8.92 8.95
C PRO A 105 0.38 -9.14 8.40
N ALA A 106 -0.32 -10.20 8.80
CA ALA A 106 -1.67 -10.52 8.30
C ALA A 106 -2.71 -9.42 8.61
N LYS A 107 -2.48 -8.60 9.64
CA LYS A 107 -3.28 -7.41 9.96
C LYS A 107 -3.28 -6.35 8.85
N SER A 108 -2.32 -6.40 7.94
CA SER A 108 -2.21 -5.45 6.84
C SER A 108 -3.20 -5.72 5.69
N PHE A 109 -3.93 -6.84 5.67
CA PHE A 109 -4.94 -7.09 4.65
C PHE A 109 -6.04 -6.02 4.69
N GLY A 110 -6.42 -5.50 3.52
CA GLY A 110 -7.35 -4.39 3.38
C GLY A 110 -6.77 -3.02 3.73
N ALA A 111 -5.58 -2.97 4.35
CA ALA A 111 -4.92 -1.70 4.67
C ALA A 111 -4.38 -1.01 3.41
N SER A 112 -4.29 0.30 3.50
CA SER A 112 -3.69 1.12 2.46
C SER A 112 -2.16 0.97 2.45
N VAL A 113 -1.62 0.94 1.24
CA VAL A 113 -0.20 0.87 0.93
C VAL A 113 0.11 2.00 -0.02
N ARG A 114 1.29 2.62 0.13
CA ARG A 114 1.73 3.70 -0.75
C ARG A 114 2.71 3.15 -1.77
N VAL A 115 2.41 3.31 -3.06
CA VAL A 115 3.30 2.97 -4.17
C VAL A 115 3.96 4.25 -4.64
N MET A 116 5.28 4.28 -4.64
CA MET A 116 6.06 5.45 -5.00
C MET A 116 6.34 5.49 -6.49
N LEU A 117 6.49 6.69 -7.05
CA LEU A 117 6.78 6.85 -8.48
C LEU A 117 8.24 6.59 -8.86
N TYR A 118 9.11 6.44 -7.88
CA TYR A 118 10.53 6.17 -8.08
C TYR A 118 10.88 4.70 -7.76
N PRO A 119 11.96 4.15 -8.34
CA PRO A 119 12.81 4.72 -9.40
C PRO A 119 12.06 4.85 -10.73
N SER A 120 12.26 5.97 -11.44
CA SER A 120 11.68 6.20 -12.76
C SER A 120 12.40 5.36 -13.80
N SER A 121 11.68 4.40 -14.39
CA SER A 121 12.03 3.77 -15.65
C SER A 121 11.00 4.30 -16.64
N ILE A 122 11.33 5.42 -17.29
CA ILE A 122 10.59 5.95 -18.43
C ILE A 122 11.52 5.83 -19.64
#